data_AF-A0A090J5J2-F1
#
_entry.id   AF-A0A090J5J2-F1
#
_cell.length_a   1.000
_cell.length_b   1.000
_cell.length_c   1.000
_cell.angle_alpha   90.00
_cell.angle_beta   90.00
_cell.angle_gamma   90.00
#
_symmetry.space_group_name_H-M   'P 1'
#
loop_
_entity.id
_entity.type
_entity.pdbx_description
1 polymer ?
#
loop_
_entity_poly.entity_id
_entity_poly.type
_entity_poly.pdbx_seq_one_letter_code
_entity_poly.pdbx_strand_id
1 'polypeptide(L)' 'MRKESAFTLAIIGYIVPIAFCIYILFNEKLLIPKGYELSVDGVVISRTLFLIFLLYLLSKLGVFIYKGVEK' A
#
# COMPACT_ATOMS: atom_id res chain seq x y z
N MET A 1 -5.71 -22.21 14.52
CA MET A 1 -4.45 -21.73 13.92
C MET A 1 -3.44 -21.47 15.02
N ARG A 2 -2.17 -21.87 14.84
CA ARG A 2 -1.07 -21.48 15.74
C ARG A 2 -0.94 -19.95 15.68
N LYS A 3 -0.79 -19.27 16.83
CA LYS A 3 -0.73 -17.79 16.90
C LYS A 3 0.30 -17.19 15.94
N GLU A 4 1.43 -17.88 15.78
CA GLU A 4 2.50 -17.50 14.85
C GLU A 4 2.02 -17.50 13.39
N SER A 5 1.28 -18.51 12.95
CA SER A 5 0.76 -18.57 11.58
C SER A 5 -0.22 -17.44 11.28
N ALA A 6 -1.02 -17.02 12.27
CA ALA A 6 -1.93 -15.89 12.14
C ALA A 6 -1.18 -14.55 12.03
N PHE A 7 -0.11 -14.39 12.81
CA PHE A 7 0.74 -13.21 12.76
C PHE A 7 1.47 -13.09 11.41
N THR A 8 2.04 -14.19 10.91
CA THR A 8 2.68 -14.23 9.59
C THR A 8 1.69 -13.92 8.47
N LEU A 9 0.48 -14.49 8.52
CA LEU A 9 -0.57 -14.22 7.52
C LEU A 9 -0.96 -12.73 7.51
N ALA A 10 -1.07 -12.13 8.69
CA ALA A 10 -1.39 -10.70 8.82
C ALA A 10 -0.28 -9.81 8.25
N ILE A 11 1.00 -10.13 8.52
CA ILE A 11 2.14 -9.41 7.93
C ILE A 11 2.10 -9.49 6.41
N ILE A 12 1.90 -10.68 5.84
CA ILE A 12 1.75 -10.86 4.39
C ILE A 12 0.61 -10.01 3.85
N GLY A 13 -0.52 -9.97 4.58
CA GLY A 13 -1.67 -9.13 4.26
C GLY A 13 -1.38 -7.62 4.22
N TYR A 14 -0.33 -7.14 4.88
CA TYR A 14 0.14 -5.74 4.77
C TYR A 14 1.22 -5.56 3.71
N ILE A 15 2.18 -6.50 3.62
CA ILE A 15 3.31 -6.38 2.70
C ILE A 15 2.84 -6.37 1.23
N VAL A 16 1.90 -7.24 0.87
CA VAL A 16 1.38 -7.32 -0.50
C VAL A 16 0.76 -6.00 -0.99
N PRO A 17 -0.19 -5.38 -0.27
CA PRO A 17 -0.75 -4.09 -0.70
C PRO A 17 0.26 -2.94 -0.64
N ILE A 18 1.21 -2.95 0.30
CA ILE A 18 2.31 -1.95 0.33
C ILE A 18 3.15 -2.06 -0.95
N ALA A 19 3.58 -3.27 -1.32
CA ALA A 19 4.34 -3.52 -2.54
C ALA A 19 3.55 -3.12 -3.79
N PHE A 20 2.25 -3.41 -3.82
CA PHE A 20 1.36 -3.00 -4.89
C PHE A 20 1.22 -1.48 -5.03
N CYS A 21 1.05 -0.75 -3.92
CA CYS A 21 1.01 0.71 -3.92
C CYS A 21 2.33 1.31 -4.44
N ILE A 22 3.47 0.79 -3.98
CA ILE A 22 4.79 1.21 -4.46
C ILE A 22 4.91 0.96 -5.97
N TYR A 23 4.55 -0.24 -6.43
CA TYR A 23 4.60 -0.57 -7.84
C TYR A 23 3.76 0.38 -8.70
N ILE A 24 2.53 0.69 -8.26
CA ILE A 24 1.65 1.63 -8.96
C ILE A 24 2.25 3.05 -8.99
N LEU A 25 2.81 3.55 -7.88
CA LEU A 25 3.42 4.88 -7.83
C LEU A 25 4.50 5.08 -8.93
N PHE A 26 5.29 4.04 -9.20
CA PHE A 26 6.32 4.04 -10.24
C PHE A 26 5.81 3.63 -11.63
N ASN A 27 4.63 3.03 -11.75
CA ASN A 27 4.02 2.59 -13.02
C ASN A 27 2.76 3.38 -13.34
N GLU A 28 2.96 4.61 -13.83
CA GLU A 28 1.87 5.53 -14.20
C GLU A 28 0.89 4.98 -15.24
N LYS A 29 1.35 4.07 -16.12
CA LYS A 29 0.50 3.41 -17.13
C LYS A 29 -0.65 2.61 -16.52
N LEU A 30 -0.58 2.25 -15.25
CA LEU A 30 -1.66 1.58 -14.52
C LEU A 30 -2.63 2.56 -13.87
N LEU A 31 -2.18 3.78 -13.56
CA LEU A 31 -3.06 4.84 -13.03
C LEU A 31 -3.78 5.59 -14.14
N ILE A 32 -3.17 5.68 -15.32
CA ILE A 32 -3.66 6.49 -16.44
C ILE A 32 -4.35 5.57 -17.44
N PRO A 33 -5.69 5.64 -17.57
CA PRO A 33 -6.40 4.94 -18.62
C PRO A 33 -5.94 5.45 -20.00
N LYS A 34 -5.88 4.55 -20.98
CA LYS A 34 -5.54 4.93 -22.36
C LYS A 34 -6.44 6.07 -22.83
N GLY A 35 -5.84 7.13 -23.37
CA GLY A 35 -6.55 8.35 -23.81
C GLY A 35 -6.55 9.51 -22.81
N TYR A 36 -6.07 9.31 -21.57
CA TYR A 36 -5.91 10.37 -20.54
C TYR A 36 -4.45 10.77 -20.31
N GLU A 37 -3.57 10.48 -21.27
CA GLU A 37 -2.11 10.70 -21.16
C GLU A 37 -1.73 12.19 -21.01
N LEU A 38 -2.61 13.10 -21.46
CA LEU A 38 -2.43 14.55 -21.36
C LEU A 38 -2.99 15.15 -20.06
N SER A 39 -3.67 14.34 -19.23
CA SER A 39 -4.34 14.80 -18.01
C SER A 39 -3.38 14.86 -16.82
N VAL A 40 -2.42 15.79 -16.85
CA VAL A 40 -1.35 15.95 -15.84
C VAL A 40 -1.93 16.00 -14.42
N ASP A 41 -3.00 16.76 -14.20
CA ASP A 41 -3.63 16.90 -12.88
C ASP A 41 -4.17 15.58 -12.33
N GLY A 42 -4.76 14.75 -13.20
CA GLY A 42 -5.27 13.43 -12.83
C GLY A 42 -4.15 12.53 -12.32
N VAL A 43 -3.00 12.53 -13.01
CA VAL A 43 -1.82 11.74 -12.60
C VAL A 43 -1.30 12.17 -11.24
N VAL A 44 -1.18 13.48 -11.01
CA VAL A 44 -0.69 14.04 -9.74
C VAL A 44 -1.62 13.67 -8.58
N ILE A 45 -2.93 13.83 -8.77
CA ILE A 45 -3.93 13.48 -7.75
C ILE A 45 -3.88 11.98 -7.44
N SER A 46 -3.88 11.13 -8.48
CA SER A 46 -3.86 9.68 -8.29
C SER A 46 -2.59 9.21 -7.58
N ARG A 47 -1.41 9.71 -7.96
CA ARG A 47 -0.16 9.43 -7.24
C ARG A 47 -0.21 9.89 -5.79
N THR A 48 -0.76 11.08 -5.53
CA THR A 48 -0.89 11.62 -4.18
C THR A 48 -1.79 10.72 -3.31
N LEU A 49 -2.92 10.26 -3.85
CA LEU A 49 -3.80 9.32 -3.14
C LEU A 49 -3.10 7.99 -2.83
N PHE A 50 -2.38 7.41 -3.79
CA PHE A 50 -1.62 6.19 -3.55
C PHE A 50 -0.52 6.38 -2.49
N LEU A 51 0.12 7.54 -2.45
CA LEU A 51 1.10 7.88 -1.42
C LEU A 51 0.45 7.95 -0.03
N ILE A 52 -0.72 8.60 0.08
CA ILE A 52 -1.48 8.69 1.34
C ILE A 52 -1.87 7.29 1.83
N PHE A 53 -2.38 6.42 0.95
CA PHE A 53 -2.72 5.05 1.31
C PHE A 53 -1.51 4.21 1.71
N LEU A 54 -0.37 4.39 1.03
CA LEU A 54 0.89 3.74 1.38
C LEU A 54 1.35 4.13 2.79
N LEU A 55 1.35 5.43 3.11
CA LEU A 55 1.71 5.93 4.44
C LEU A 55 0.75 5.43 5.52
N TYR A 56 -0.55 5.38 5.22
CA TYR A 56 -1.55 4.82 6.14
C TYR A 56 -1.31 3.33 6.43
N LEU A 57 -1.05 2.52 5.40
CA LEU A 57 -0.76 1.10 5.55
C LEU A 57 0.53 0.86 6.32
N LEU A 58 1.58 1.66 6.08
CA LEU A 58 2.83 1.60 6.83
C LEU A 58 2.62 1.93 8.31
N SER A 59 1.84 2.98 8.62
CA SER A 59 1.49 3.33 9.99
C SER A 59 0.72 2.21 10.71
N LYS A 60 -0.29 1.64 10.03
CA LYS A 60 -1.06 0.50 10.55
C LYS A 60 -0.20 -0.75 10.77
N LEU A 61 0.72 -1.04 9.85
CA LEU A 61 1.65 -2.14 9.99
C LEU A 61 2.56 -1.95 11.21
N GLY A 62 3.11 -0.75 11.41
CA GLY A 62 3.92 -0.42 12.60
C GLY A 62 3.15 -0.65 13.91
N VAL A 63 1.91 -0.16 13.99
CA VAL A 63 1.04 -0.37 15.16
C VAL A 63 0.71 -1.86 15.35
N PHE A 64 0.47 -2.60 14.27
CA PHE A 64 0.18 -4.03 14.32
C PHE A 64 1.37 -4.82 14.87
N ILE A 65 2.58 -4.55 14.35
CA ILE A 65 3.83 -5.19 14.80
C ILE A 65 4.07 -4.85 16.28
N TYR A 66 3.97 -3.58 16.68
CA TYR A 66 4.17 -3.15 18.06
C TYR A 66 3.24 -3.92 19.03
N LYS A 67 1.94 -3.99 18.72
CA LYS A 67 0.97 -4.74 19.53
C LYS A 67 1.16 -6.25 19.51
N GLY A 68 1.78 -6.78 18.45
CA GLY A 68 2.13 -8.19 18.33
C GLY A 68 3.37 -8.55 19.14
N VAL A 69 4.31 -7.62 19.30
CA VAL A 69 5.54 -7.78 20.10
C VAL A 69 5.26 -7.68 21.60
N GLU A 70 4.31 -6.84 22.01
CA GLU A 70 3.93 -6.66 23.43
C GLU A 70 3.09 -7.84 24.00
N LYS A 71 2.69 -8.80 23.16
CA LYS A 71 1.87 -9.97 23.52
C LYS A 71 2.67 -11.27 23.60
#